data_AF-N9MXG1-F1
#
_entry.id   AF-N9MXG1-F1
#
_cell.length_a   1.000
_cell.length_b   1.000
_cell.length_c   1.000
_cell.angle_alpha   90.00
_cell.angle_beta   90.00
_cell.angle_gamma   90.00
#
_symmetry.space_group_name_H-M   'P 1'
#
loop_
_entity.id
_entity.type
_entity.pdbx_description
1 polymer ?
#
loop_
_entity_poly.entity_id
_entity_poly.type
_entity_poly.pdbx_seq_one_letter_code
_entity_poly.pdbx_strand_id
1 'polypeptide(L)'
;MGLKCEAKKKSGGLCQNPAGHSTDHVGTGRCHFHDRGAKPKNKNAQKHGAYARNFSDAEMQEALAMQGSIDSELAIARLQLFHILQLQKQYQDTPVIQEISERTIVQVEQGVYVENQSQPFERKRIYQRRDFSYEITRLIALIAKLESTSLSLQQKQLEIDELKKRQEPKQGQDDLDHMTDKELDEKIMELFS
;
A
#
# COMPACT_ATOMS: atom_id res chain seq x y z
N MET A 1 35.28 -35.97 30.30
CA MET A 1 34.50 -35.81 29.04
C MET A 1 34.15 -34.33 28.92
N GLY A 2 34.66 -33.62 27.92
CA GLY A 2 34.33 -32.20 27.74
C GLY A 2 32.89 -32.02 27.27
N LEU A 3 32.21 -30.99 27.76
CA LEU A 3 30.87 -30.60 27.29
C LEU A 3 30.92 -30.33 25.78
N LYS A 4 29.97 -30.89 25.03
CA LYS A 4 29.87 -30.72 23.57
C LYS A 4 28.96 -29.55 23.24
N CYS A 5 29.15 -28.96 22.06
CA CYS A 5 28.30 -27.90 21.56
C CYS A 5 26.83 -28.37 21.45
N GLU A 6 25.92 -27.53 21.95
CA GLU A 6 24.48 -27.83 22.09
C GLU A 6 23.67 -27.79 20.78
N ALA A 7 24.30 -27.45 19.65
CA ALA A 7 23.61 -27.33 18.37
C ALA A 7 23.58 -28.65 17.58
N LYS A 8 22.51 -28.85 16.80
CA LYS A 8 22.38 -29.98 15.88
C LYS A 8 23.02 -29.66 14.53
N LYS A 9 23.70 -30.65 13.96
CA LYS A 9 24.19 -30.64 12.57
C LYS A 9 22.99 -30.68 11.62
N LYS A 10 23.21 -30.24 10.37
CA LYS A 10 22.20 -30.32 9.30
C LYS A 10 21.71 -31.75 9.02
N SER A 11 22.54 -32.76 9.31
CA SER A 11 22.21 -34.19 9.24
C SER A 11 21.45 -34.75 10.46
N GLY A 12 21.04 -33.90 11.41
CA GLY A 12 20.19 -34.27 12.55
C GLY A 12 20.93 -34.66 13.84
N GLY A 13 22.21 -35.07 13.76
CA GLY A 13 23.02 -35.43 14.94
C GLY A 13 23.60 -34.22 15.69
N LEU A 14 24.00 -34.40 16.96
CA LEU A 14 24.63 -33.32 17.76
C LEU A 14 26.02 -32.93 17.23
N CYS A 15 26.37 -31.65 17.42
CA CYS A 15 27.71 -31.14 17.14
C CYS A 15 28.76 -31.89 17.97
N GLN A 16 29.89 -32.22 17.35
CA GLN A 16 30.98 -32.95 18.02
C GLN A 16 32.09 -32.05 18.55
N ASN A 17 32.06 -30.76 18.19
CA ASN A 17 33.00 -29.79 18.72
C ASN A 17 32.74 -29.57 20.22
N PRO A 18 33.78 -29.24 21.00
CA PRO A 18 33.58 -28.84 22.38
C PRO A 18 32.68 -27.61 22.46
N ALA A 19 31.94 -27.49 23.56
CA ALA A 19 31.14 -26.31 23.86
C ALA A 19 32.05 -25.07 23.90
N GLY A 20 31.59 -23.96 23.32
CA GLY A 20 32.39 -22.73 23.18
C GLY A 20 33.67 -22.86 22.34
N HIS A 21 33.77 -23.87 21.46
CA HIS A 21 34.95 -24.02 20.60
C HIS A 21 35.16 -22.77 19.74
N SER A 22 36.34 -22.15 19.89
CA SER A 22 36.75 -20.92 19.20
C SER A 22 35.85 -19.70 19.50
N THR A 23 35.30 -19.62 20.71
CA THR A 23 34.57 -18.47 21.24
C THR A 23 35.12 -18.05 22.61
N ASP A 24 34.62 -16.92 23.14
CA ASP A 24 35.05 -16.37 24.43
C ASP A 24 34.48 -17.17 25.63
N HIS A 25 33.52 -18.07 25.38
CA HIS A 25 32.78 -18.86 26.38
C HIS A 25 33.10 -20.36 26.32
N VAL A 26 34.38 -20.70 26.40
CA VAL A 26 34.89 -22.09 26.33
C VAL A 26 34.23 -22.98 27.38
N GLY A 27 33.72 -24.14 26.95
CA GLY A 27 33.10 -25.14 27.83
C GLY A 27 31.59 -24.97 28.01
N THR A 28 30.96 -23.92 27.46
CA THR A 28 29.50 -23.71 27.56
C THR A 28 28.87 -23.37 26.20
N GLY A 29 27.58 -23.67 26.02
CA GLY A 29 26.79 -23.22 24.87
C GLY A 29 27.26 -23.68 23.48
N ARG A 30 27.02 -22.83 22.48
CA ARG A 30 27.28 -23.12 21.07
C ARG A 30 28.71 -22.76 20.66
N CYS A 31 29.28 -23.55 19.76
CA CYS A 31 30.60 -23.26 19.18
C CYS A 31 30.51 -22.15 18.14
N HIS A 32 31.66 -21.58 17.78
CA HIS A 32 31.79 -20.48 16.83
C HIS A 32 31.05 -20.70 15.50
N PHE A 33 30.96 -21.94 15.01
CA PHE A 33 30.27 -22.27 13.75
C PHE A 33 28.74 -22.28 13.88
N HIS A 34 28.22 -22.45 15.08
CA HIS A 34 26.78 -22.48 15.37
C HIS A 34 26.28 -21.22 16.08
N ASP A 35 27.17 -20.31 16.43
CA ASP A 35 26.87 -19.02 17.05
C ASP A 35 26.91 -17.85 16.04
N ARG A 36 27.06 -18.14 14.73
CA ARG A 36 27.03 -17.15 13.63
C ARG A 36 25.62 -16.70 13.23
N GLY A 37 24.68 -16.68 14.18
CA GLY A 37 23.40 -16.00 13.96
C GLY A 37 23.65 -14.49 13.84
N ALA A 38 22.97 -13.83 12.91
CA ALA A 38 22.97 -12.36 12.90
C ALA A 38 22.50 -11.87 14.28
N LYS A 39 23.27 -10.97 14.92
CA LYS A 39 22.87 -10.41 16.21
C LYS A 39 21.47 -9.81 16.10
N PRO A 40 20.63 -9.91 17.15
CA PRO A 40 19.36 -9.18 17.17
C PRO A 40 19.65 -7.70 16.90
N LYS A 41 18.89 -7.10 15.97
CA LYS A 41 19.09 -5.74 15.37
C LYS A 41 20.08 -5.61 14.20
N ASN A 42 20.52 -6.70 13.56
CA ASN A 42 21.31 -6.58 12.34
C ASN A 42 20.47 -6.02 11.17
N LYS A 43 20.74 -4.77 10.76
CA LYS A 43 20.09 -4.10 9.62
C LYS A 43 20.42 -4.74 8.27
N ASN A 44 21.48 -5.55 8.17
CA ASN A 44 21.85 -6.26 6.95
C ASN A 44 20.94 -7.46 6.63
N ALA A 45 19.97 -7.78 7.50
CA ALA A 45 18.89 -8.71 7.20
C ALA A 45 17.67 -8.02 6.54
N GLN A 46 17.74 -6.70 6.28
CA GLN A 46 16.69 -6.00 5.54
C GLN A 46 16.60 -6.56 4.12
N LYS A 47 15.39 -7.01 3.78
CA LYS A 47 15.02 -7.51 2.44
C LYS A 47 15.40 -6.45 1.41
N HIS A 48 16.03 -6.84 0.31
CA HIS A 48 16.45 -5.96 -0.78
C HIS A 48 15.27 -5.65 -1.72
N GLY A 49 15.25 -4.46 -2.32
CA GLY A 49 14.27 -4.05 -3.34
C GLY A 49 13.40 -2.84 -2.94
N ALA A 50 12.34 -2.58 -3.72
CA ALA A 50 11.40 -1.47 -3.49
C ALA A 50 10.70 -1.51 -2.12
N TYR A 51 10.59 -2.71 -1.52
CA TYR A 51 10.01 -2.93 -0.19
C TYR A 51 11.04 -2.89 0.95
N ALA A 52 12.29 -2.52 0.67
CA ALA A 52 13.38 -2.40 1.64
C ALA A 52 13.39 -1.06 2.39
N ARG A 53 12.67 -0.07 1.86
CA ARG A 53 12.79 1.32 2.32
C ARG A 53 11.79 1.57 3.43
N ASN A 54 12.30 1.91 4.61
CA ASN A 54 11.53 2.63 5.59
C ASN A 54 11.27 4.02 4.99
N PHE A 55 10.01 4.32 4.66
CA PHE A 55 9.63 5.67 4.25
C PHE A 55 9.88 6.62 5.41
N SER A 56 10.47 7.76 5.12
CA SER A 56 10.56 8.85 6.09
C SER A 56 9.18 9.42 6.38
N ASP A 57 9.01 10.02 7.56
CA ASP A 57 7.76 10.68 7.92
C ASP A 57 7.39 11.79 6.91
N ALA A 58 8.39 12.43 6.30
CA ALA A 58 8.20 13.42 5.24
C ALA A 58 7.62 12.79 3.97
N GLU A 59 8.17 11.67 3.48
CA GLU A 59 7.63 10.95 2.32
C GLU A 59 6.20 10.45 2.57
N MET A 60 5.90 10.06 3.81
CA MET A 60 4.55 9.64 4.21
C MET A 60 3.58 10.83 4.23
N GLN A 61 4.00 11.98 4.75
CA GLN A 61 3.20 13.20 4.77
C GLN A 61 2.91 13.71 3.35
N GLU A 62 3.88 13.65 2.45
CA GLU A 62 3.68 13.97 1.04
C GLU A 62 2.69 13.00 0.38
N ALA A 63 2.80 11.69 0.66
CA ALA A 63 1.85 10.70 0.16
C ALA A 63 0.42 10.94 0.64
N LEU A 64 0.25 11.31 1.92
CA LEU A 64 -1.04 11.68 2.49
C LEU A 64 -1.59 12.97 1.88
N ALA A 65 -0.73 13.96 1.62
CA ALA A 65 -1.13 15.20 0.97
C ALA A 65 -1.59 14.98 -0.48
N MET A 66 -1.05 13.96 -1.15
CA MET A 66 -1.47 13.54 -2.49
C MET A 66 -2.75 12.70 -2.49
N GLN A 67 -3.29 12.34 -1.33
CA GLN A 67 -4.46 11.50 -1.23
C GLN A 67 -5.73 12.27 -1.63
N GLY A 68 -6.26 11.95 -2.82
CA GLY A 68 -7.55 12.43 -3.30
C GLY A 68 -8.72 11.60 -2.79
N SER A 69 -9.93 12.17 -2.88
CA SER A 69 -11.19 11.44 -2.75
C SER A 69 -11.61 10.85 -4.10
N ILE A 70 -12.40 9.78 -4.10
CA ILE A 70 -12.96 9.22 -5.33
C ILE A 70 -13.80 10.27 -6.07
N ASP A 71 -14.53 11.13 -5.34
CA ASP A 71 -15.33 12.20 -5.92
C ASP A 71 -14.48 13.26 -6.62
N SER A 72 -13.34 13.64 -6.03
CA SER A 72 -12.40 14.57 -6.67
C SER A 72 -11.78 13.96 -7.93
N GLU A 73 -11.40 12.68 -7.91
CA GLU A 73 -10.86 12.00 -9.10
C GLU A 73 -11.92 11.88 -10.21
N LEU A 74 -13.17 11.60 -9.84
CA LEU A 74 -14.31 11.56 -10.76
C LEU A 74 -14.56 12.93 -11.40
N ALA A 75 -14.52 14.01 -10.61
CA ALA A 75 -14.69 15.37 -11.10
C ALA A 75 -13.56 15.77 -12.07
N ILE A 76 -12.30 15.43 -11.73
CA ILE A 76 -11.14 15.67 -12.59
C ILE A 76 -11.29 14.90 -13.91
N ALA A 77 -11.62 13.61 -13.86
CA ALA A 77 -11.79 12.79 -15.06
C ALA A 77 -12.92 13.31 -15.97
N ARG A 78 -14.05 13.76 -15.39
CA ARG A 78 -15.15 14.39 -16.13
C ARG A 78 -14.75 15.71 -16.77
N LEU A 79 -14.00 16.55 -16.04
CA LEU A 79 -13.49 17.82 -16.57
C LEU A 79 -12.51 17.59 -17.73
N GLN A 80 -11.60 16.62 -17.59
CA GLN A 80 -10.68 16.24 -18.65
C GLN A 80 -11.42 15.73 -19.89
N LEU A 81 -12.43 14.88 -19.71
CA LEU A 81 -13.26 14.39 -20.80
C LEU A 81 -13.98 15.54 -21.51
N PHE A 82 -14.57 16.46 -20.74
CA PHE A 82 -15.23 17.64 -21.28
C PHE A 82 -14.28 18.49 -22.13
N HIS A 83 -13.07 18.79 -21.64
CA HIS A 83 -12.08 19.55 -22.40
C HIS A 83 -11.66 18.84 -23.69
N ILE A 84 -11.47 17.52 -23.64
CA ILE A 84 -11.09 16.75 -24.82
C ILE A 84 -12.21 16.73 -25.87
N LEU A 85 -13.47 16.61 -25.45
CA LEU A 85 -14.62 16.69 -26.36
C LEU A 85 -14.74 18.09 -26.99
N GLN A 86 -14.46 19.16 -26.24
CA GLN A 86 -14.41 20.52 -26.78
C GLN A 86 -13.30 20.66 -27.83
N LEU A 87 -12.10 20.14 -27.53
CA LEU A 87 -10.99 20.14 -28.49
C LEU A 87 -11.35 19.33 -29.74
N GLN A 88 -11.91 18.13 -29.58
CA GLN A 88 -12.35 17.33 -30.73
C GLN A 88 -13.36 18.09 -31.59
N LYS A 89 -14.33 18.80 -30.98
CA LYS A 89 -15.29 19.63 -31.71
C LYS A 89 -14.62 20.79 -32.44
N GLN A 90 -13.58 21.39 -31.86
CA GLN A 90 -12.83 22.49 -32.46
C GLN A 90 -11.98 22.00 -33.64
N TYR A 91 -11.40 20.81 -33.53
CA TYR A 91 -10.40 20.29 -34.47
C TYR A 91 -10.92 19.18 -35.41
N GLN A 92 -12.22 18.83 -35.38
CA GLN A 92 -12.91 17.79 -36.17
C GLN A 92 -12.02 16.91 -37.06
N ASP A 93 -11.65 17.40 -38.24
CA ASP A 93 -10.87 16.67 -39.26
C ASP A 93 -9.39 17.10 -39.34
N THR A 94 -8.99 18.14 -38.61
CA THR A 94 -7.60 18.62 -38.57
C THR A 94 -6.75 17.79 -37.61
N PRO A 95 -5.68 17.14 -38.08
CA PRO A 95 -4.77 16.42 -37.20
C PRO A 95 -4.03 17.40 -36.29
N VAL A 96 -4.32 17.35 -35.00
CA VAL A 96 -3.56 18.10 -33.98
C VAL A 96 -2.23 17.39 -33.77
N ILE A 97 -1.14 18.13 -33.92
CA ILE A 97 0.21 17.63 -33.69
C ILE A 97 0.65 18.06 -32.29
N GLN A 98 1.00 17.10 -31.45
CA GLN A 98 1.55 17.33 -30.13
C GLN A 98 3.08 17.20 -30.18
N GLU A 99 3.77 18.21 -29.68
CA GLU A 99 5.22 18.14 -29.44
C GLU A 99 5.47 17.33 -28.16
N ILE A 100 6.24 16.26 -28.30
CA ILE A 100 6.73 15.43 -27.19
C ILE A 100 8.24 15.64 -27.14
N SER A 101 8.73 16.19 -26.02
CA SER A 101 10.16 16.28 -25.77
C SER A 101 10.62 15.00 -25.08
N GLU A 102 11.33 14.13 -25.80
CA GLU A 102 12.03 13.02 -25.16
C GLU A 102 13.38 13.51 -24.60
N ARG A 103 13.68 13.11 -23.36
CA ARG A 103 15.01 13.29 -22.75
C ARG A 103 15.72 11.94 -22.81
N THR A 104 16.66 11.78 -23.73
CA THR A 104 17.48 10.58 -23.80
C THR A 104 18.81 10.83 -23.09
N ILE A 105 19.17 9.94 -22.15
CA ILE A 105 20.52 9.90 -21.59
C ILE A 105 21.41 9.30 -22.68
N VAL A 106 22.38 10.06 -23.18
CA VAL A 106 23.34 9.55 -24.18
C VAL A 106 24.15 8.44 -23.54
N GLN A 107 23.90 7.19 -23.94
CA GLN A 107 24.77 6.08 -23.57
C GLN A 107 26.08 6.28 -24.31
N VAL A 108 27.08 6.82 -23.62
CA VAL A 108 28.44 6.93 -24.15
C VAL A 108 28.98 5.50 -24.28
N GLU A 109 29.00 4.97 -25.50
CA GLU A 109 29.75 3.75 -25.78
C GLU A 109 31.24 4.04 -25.54
N GLN A 110 31.85 3.16 -24.74
CA GLN A 110 33.28 3.11 -24.39
C GLN A 110 33.74 4.02 -23.23
N GLY A 111 33.51 3.51 -22.01
CA GLY A 111 34.64 3.21 -21.12
C GLY A 111 35.43 4.35 -20.48
N VAL A 112 34.90 5.58 -20.40
CA VAL A 112 35.52 6.64 -19.59
C VAL A 112 34.48 7.26 -18.67
N TYR A 113 34.52 6.88 -17.38
CA TYR A 113 33.79 7.58 -16.34
C TYR A 113 34.47 8.92 -16.10
N VAL A 114 33.93 9.99 -16.67
CA VAL A 114 34.28 11.36 -16.28
C VAL A 114 33.42 11.71 -15.07
N GLU A 115 33.97 11.53 -13.87
CA GLU A 115 33.36 12.06 -12.65
C GLU A 115 33.23 13.59 -12.78
N ASN A 116 32.02 14.10 -12.56
CA ASN A 116 31.66 15.52 -12.47
C ASN A 116 31.46 16.31 -13.77
N GLN A 117 30.91 15.70 -14.83
CA GLN A 117 30.26 16.47 -15.90
C GLN A 117 28.84 15.95 -16.12
N SER A 118 27.85 16.84 -16.01
CA SER A 118 26.47 16.53 -16.39
C SER A 118 26.45 16.06 -17.84
N GLN A 119 26.08 14.80 -18.08
CA GLN A 119 26.05 14.23 -19.42
C GLN A 119 25.20 15.11 -20.35
N PRO A 120 25.65 15.39 -21.58
CA PRO A 120 24.87 16.18 -22.53
C PRO A 120 23.58 15.42 -22.86
N PHE A 121 22.43 16.07 -22.62
CA PHE A 121 21.14 15.54 -23.00
C PHE A 121 20.82 15.98 -24.43
N GLU A 122 20.60 15.03 -25.34
CA GLU A 122 19.99 15.35 -26.63
C GLU A 122 18.48 15.49 -26.45
N ARG A 123 17.94 16.66 -26.83
CA ARG A 123 16.49 16.90 -26.86
C ARG A 123 15.99 16.63 -28.27
N LYS A 124 15.39 15.46 -28.49
CA LYS A 124 14.70 15.17 -29.74
C LYS A 124 13.25 15.63 -29.62
N ARG A 125 12.84 16.55 -30.52
CA ARG A 125 11.44 16.95 -30.66
C ARG A 125 10.73 15.93 -31.53
N ILE A 126 9.76 15.23 -30.96
CA ILE A 126 8.92 14.27 -31.70
C ILE A 126 7.53 14.89 -31.80
N TYR A 127 6.94 14.77 -32.98
CA TYR A 127 5.61 15.29 -33.28
C TYR A 127 4.67 14.10 -33.48
N GLN A 128 3.64 13.96 -32.63
CA GLN A 128 2.66 12.88 -32.72
C GLN A 128 1.27 13.43 -33.02
N ARG A 129 0.51 12.75 -33.88
CA ARG A 129 -0.92 13.05 -34.06
C ARG A 129 -1.66 12.72 -32.77
N ARG A 130 -2.37 13.69 -32.22
CA ARG A 130 -3.20 13.49 -31.03
C ARG A 130 -4.39 12.61 -31.35
N ASP A 131 -4.54 11.53 -30.62
CA ASP A 131 -5.64 10.57 -30.78
C ASP A 131 -6.72 10.83 -29.73
N PHE A 132 -7.67 11.68 -30.09
CA PHE A 132 -8.81 12.00 -29.23
C PHE A 132 -9.65 10.77 -28.90
N SER A 133 -9.81 9.82 -29.84
CA SER A 133 -10.64 8.64 -29.65
C SER A 133 -10.10 7.74 -28.54
N TYR A 134 -8.78 7.54 -28.52
CA TYR A 134 -8.12 6.77 -27.47
C TYR A 134 -8.23 7.47 -26.11
N GLU A 135 -7.94 8.78 -26.05
CA GLU A 135 -8.03 9.57 -24.81
C GLU A 135 -9.47 9.55 -24.22
N ILE A 136 -10.48 9.73 -25.07
CA ILE A 136 -11.90 9.67 -24.70
C ILE A 136 -12.27 8.30 -24.16
N THR A 137 -11.93 7.23 -24.89
CA THR A 137 -12.25 5.85 -24.48
C THR A 137 -11.62 5.52 -23.13
N ARG A 138 -10.37 5.93 -22.92
CA ARG A 138 -9.66 5.73 -21.66
C ARG A 138 -10.35 6.47 -20.50
N LEU A 139 -10.77 7.72 -20.71
CA LEU A 139 -11.45 8.51 -19.68
C LEU A 139 -12.83 7.98 -19.35
N ILE A 140 -13.61 7.55 -20.35
CA ILE A 140 -14.91 6.90 -20.13
C ILE A 140 -14.75 5.63 -19.29
N ALA A 141 -13.76 4.79 -19.62
CA ALA A 141 -13.47 3.59 -18.85
C ALA A 141 -13.05 3.90 -17.41
N LEU A 142 -12.24 4.96 -17.21
CA LEU A 142 -11.84 5.41 -15.88
C LEU A 142 -13.04 5.91 -15.06
N ILE A 143 -13.90 6.73 -15.66
CA ILE A 143 -15.13 7.23 -15.01
C ILE A 143 -16.01 6.06 -14.58
N ALA A 144 -16.30 5.11 -15.48
CA ALA A 144 -17.11 3.93 -15.15
C ALA A 144 -16.51 3.11 -14.00
N LYS A 145 -15.18 2.98 -13.95
CA LYS A 145 -14.49 2.31 -12.86
C LYS A 145 -14.64 3.08 -11.54
N LEU A 146 -14.43 4.40 -11.55
CA LEU A 146 -14.58 5.23 -10.35
C LEU A 146 -16.03 5.21 -9.82
N GLU A 147 -17.02 5.30 -10.71
CA GLU A 147 -18.44 5.21 -10.35
C GLU A 147 -18.81 3.86 -9.73
N SER A 148 -18.34 2.76 -10.31
CA SER A 148 -18.58 1.42 -9.74
C SER A 148 -17.91 1.25 -8.37
N THR A 149 -16.69 1.80 -8.18
CA THR A 149 -16.04 1.79 -6.86
C THR A 149 -16.78 2.65 -5.84
N SER A 150 -17.28 3.83 -6.24
CA SER A 150 -18.07 4.70 -5.37
C SER A 150 -19.34 3.99 -4.90
N LEU A 151 -20.08 3.36 -5.81
CA LEU A 151 -21.29 2.62 -5.48
C LEU A 151 -21.01 1.43 -4.57
N SER A 152 -19.92 0.69 -4.81
CA SER A 152 -19.51 -0.42 -3.94
C SER A 152 -19.19 0.05 -2.51
N LEU A 153 -18.54 1.20 -2.36
CA LEU A 153 -18.28 1.78 -1.04
C LEU A 153 -19.57 2.22 -0.34
N GLN A 154 -20.50 2.83 -1.07
CA GLN A 154 -21.81 3.21 -0.53
C GLN A 154 -22.59 1.98 -0.04
N GLN A 155 -22.60 0.88 -0.81
CA GLN A 155 -23.23 -0.37 -0.39
C GLN A 155 -22.61 -0.92 0.90
N LYS A 156 -21.28 -0.96 0.98
CA LYS A 156 -20.58 -1.39 2.19
C LYS A 156 -20.87 -0.50 3.39
N GLN A 157 -21.00 0.81 3.16
CA GLN A 157 -21.34 1.74 4.23
C GLN A 157 -22.74 1.47 4.78
N LEU A 158 -23.71 1.22 3.92
CA LEU A 158 -25.07 0.84 4.33
C LEU A 158 -25.08 -0.47 5.12
N GLU A 159 -24.32 -1.47 4.67
CA GLU A 159 -24.18 -2.75 5.39
C GLU A 159 -23.59 -2.56 6.79
N ILE A 160 -22.55 -1.73 6.92
CA ILE A 160 -21.97 -1.37 8.21
C ILE A 160 -23.00 -0.66 9.10
N ASP A 161 -23.79 0.25 8.54
CA ASP A 161 -24.79 1.01 9.29
C ASP A 161 -25.96 0.11 9.74
N GLU A 162 -26.35 -0.87 8.94
CA GLU A 162 -27.31 -1.91 9.35
C GLU A 162 -26.77 -2.77 10.49
N LEU A 163 -25.50 -3.18 10.42
CA LEU A 163 -24.85 -3.95 11.48
C LEU A 163 -24.78 -3.16 12.79
N LYS A 164 -24.47 -1.86 12.72
CA LYS A 164 -24.48 -0.98 13.89
C LYS A 164 -25.87 -0.91 14.52
N LYS A 165 -26.93 -0.70 13.73
CA LYS A 165 -28.31 -0.70 14.23
C LYS A 165 -28.74 -2.02 14.88
N ARG A 166 -28.21 -3.15 14.41
CA ARG A 166 -28.47 -4.46 15.04
C ARG A 166 -27.73 -4.64 16.37
N GLN A 167 -26.61 -3.94 16.57
CA GLN A 167 -25.80 -3.99 17.78
C GLN A 167 -26.17 -2.92 18.81
N GLU A 168 -26.90 -1.87 18.40
CA GLU A 168 -27.47 -0.92 19.35
C GLU A 168 -28.41 -1.68 20.31
N PRO A 169 -28.21 -1.59 21.62
CA PRO A 169 -29.15 -2.17 22.57
C PRO A 169 -30.49 -1.51 22.32
N LYS A 170 -31.54 -2.32 22.11
CA LYS A 170 -32.90 -1.77 22.03
C LYS A 170 -33.14 -1.00 23.33
N GLN A 171 -33.44 0.29 23.22
CA GLN A 171 -33.78 1.12 24.38
C GLN A 171 -34.81 0.38 25.26
N GLY A 172 -34.44 0.11 26.51
CA GLY A 172 -35.27 -0.57 27.50
C GLY A 172 -35.09 -2.08 27.63
N GLN A 173 -34.22 -2.73 26.85
CA GLN A 173 -34.00 -4.19 26.97
C GLN A 173 -33.14 -4.56 28.19
N ASP A 174 -32.09 -3.77 28.48
CA ASP A 174 -31.26 -3.97 29.68
C ASP A 174 -32.02 -3.68 30.99
N ASP A 175 -33.00 -2.77 30.95
CA ASP A 175 -33.82 -2.41 32.12
C ASP A 175 -34.85 -3.49 32.46
N LEU A 176 -35.28 -4.32 31.50
CA LEU A 176 -36.23 -5.43 31.72
C LEU A 176 -35.52 -6.71 32.17
N ASP A 177 -34.31 -6.96 31.66
CA ASP A 177 -33.52 -8.17 31.96
C ASP A 177 -32.98 -8.21 33.41
N HIS A 178 -33.12 -7.13 34.16
CA HIS A 178 -32.72 -7.02 35.57
C HIS A 178 -33.89 -6.82 36.55
N MET A 179 -35.12 -6.76 36.04
CA MET A 179 -36.32 -6.65 36.88
C MET A 179 -36.72 -8.02 37.43
N THR A 180 -37.12 -8.04 38.69
CA THR A 180 -37.76 -9.22 39.26
C THR A 180 -39.19 -9.37 38.72
N ASP A 181 -39.72 -10.60 38.67
CA ASP A 181 -41.07 -10.88 38.15
C ASP A 181 -42.16 -9.97 38.73
N LYS A 182 -42.03 -9.56 40.01
CA LYS A 182 -42.96 -8.64 40.67
C LYS A 182 -42.92 -7.22 40.11
N GLU A 183 -41.74 -6.71 39.82
CA GLU A 183 -41.56 -5.35 39.28
C GLU A 183 -42.03 -5.28 37.82
N LEU A 184 -41.92 -6.40 37.09
CA LEU A 184 -42.49 -6.57 35.75
C LEU A 184 -44.02 -6.53 35.79
N ASP A 185 -44.64 -7.29 36.70
CA ASP A 185 -46.09 -7.32 36.87
C ASP A 185 -46.66 -5.93 37.24
N GLU A 186 -45.97 -5.16 38.09
CA GLU A 186 -46.37 -3.79 38.46
C GLU A 186 -46.33 -2.83 37.27
N LYS A 187 -45.26 -2.86 36.46
CA LYS A 187 -45.17 -2.05 35.22
C LYS A 187 -46.23 -2.43 34.20
N ILE A 188 -46.52 -3.72 34.07
CA ILE A 188 -47.58 -4.20 33.17
C ILE A 188 -48.94 -3.68 33.65
N MET A 189 -49.21 -3.72 34.95
CA MET A 189 -50.44 -3.19 35.53
C MET A 189 -50.60 -1.68 35.30
N GLU A 190 -49.53 -0.88 35.41
CA GLU A 190 -49.54 0.56 35.10
C GLU A 190 -49.79 0.88 33.61
N LEU A 191 -49.40 0.00 32.70
CA LEU A 191 -49.60 0.19 31.25
C LEU A 191 -51.04 -0.10 30.81
N PHE A 192 -51.79 -0.89 31.58
CA PHE A 192 -53.17 -1.29 31.27
C PHE A 192 -54.23 -0.63 32.17
N SER A 193 -53.82 0.26 33.08
CA SER A 193 -54.69 1.14 33.89
C SER A 193 -54.93 2.49 33.22
#